data_AF-A0A0H3XMF4-F1
#
_entry.id   AF-A0A0H3XMF4-F1
#
_cell.length_a   1.000
_cell.length_b   1.000
_cell.length_c   1.000
_cell.angle_alpha   90.00
_cell.angle_beta   90.00
_cell.angle_gamma   90.00
#
_symmetry.space_group_name_H-M   'P 1'
#
loop_
_entity.id
_entity.type
_entity.pdbx_description
1 polymer ?
#
loop_
_entity_poly.entity_id
_entity_poly.type
_entity_poly.pdbx_seq_one_letter_code
_entity_poly.pdbx_strand_id
1 'polypeptide(L)'
;MGVDKSTAQMVIKNLVTADQYKIVANRYDIFENHILTFIDRFYHHQDLGFDLTSEIRAQIKPEFIKLATQFLNDLLKLLGEKDFKISEKEIFLVATHFANCEEV
;
A
#
# COMPACT_ATOMS: atom_id res chain seq x y z
N MET A 1 -15.94 -4.60 -12.31
CA MET A 1 -16.23 -3.17 -12.07
C MET A 1 -15.19 -2.70 -11.08
N GLY A 2 -14.28 -1.81 -11.46
CA GLY A 2 -13.30 -1.22 -10.55
C GLY A 2 -13.85 0.02 -9.85
N VAL A 3 -13.22 0.43 -8.75
CA VAL A 3 -13.53 1.70 -8.07
C VAL A 3 -12.99 2.86 -8.89
N ASP A 4 -13.75 3.96 -8.99
CA ASP A 4 -13.28 5.16 -9.69
C ASP A 4 -12.14 5.85 -8.91
N LYS A 5 -11.28 6.56 -9.63
CA LYS A 5 -10.09 7.22 -9.06
C LYS A 5 -10.42 8.15 -7.90
N SER A 6 -11.53 8.89 -7.95
CA SER A 6 -11.86 9.89 -6.92
C SER A 6 -12.25 9.23 -5.60
N THR A 7 -12.99 8.13 -5.67
CA THR A 7 -13.33 7.31 -4.50
C THR A 7 -12.07 6.70 -3.89
N ALA A 8 -11.16 6.15 -4.72
CA ALA A 8 -9.90 5.58 -4.24
C ALA A 8 -9.04 6.63 -3.52
N GLN A 9 -8.86 7.82 -4.09
CA GLN A 9 -8.10 8.92 -3.47
C GLN A 9 -8.70 9.34 -2.13
N MET A 10 -10.03 9.44 -2.03
CA MET A 10 -10.69 9.78 -0.78
C MET A 10 -10.42 8.73 0.31
N VAL A 11 -10.50 7.43 -0.01
CA VAL A 11 -10.22 6.35 0.94
C VAL A 11 -8.76 6.37 1.39
N ILE A 12 -7.82 6.53 0.44
CA ILE A 12 -6.37 6.64 0.74
C ILE A 12 -6.14 7.80 1.71
N LYS A 13 -6.68 8.98 1.39
CA LYS A 13 -6.54 10.18 2.22
C LYS A 13 -7.05 9.95 3.65
N ASN A 14 -8.24 9.37 3.79
CA ASN A 14 -8.83 9.09 5.10
C ASN A 14 -7.95 8.12 5.92
N LEU A 15 -7.41 7.09 5.27
CA LEU A 15 -6.53 6.12 5.95
C LEU A 15 -5.22 6.74 6.41
N VAL A 16 -4.52 7.52 5.56
CA VAL A 16 -3.23 8.11 5.97
C VAL A 16 -3.38 9.20 7.03
N THR A 17 -4.57 9.82 7.15
CA THR A 17 -4.87 10.77 8.23
C THR A 17 -5.20 10.08 9.55
N ALA A 18 -5.45 8.77 9.55
CA ALA A 18 -5.59 8.01 10.79
C ALA A 18 -4.22 7.94 11.50
N ASP A 19 -4.20 8.12 12.82
CA ASP A 19 -2.98 8.26 13.62
C ASP A 19 -1.94 7.13 13.44
N GLN A 20 -2.39 5.96 12.97
CA GLN A 20 -1.58 4.76 12.80
C GLN A 20 -0.81 4.67 11.46
N TYR A 21 -1.15 5.46 10.43
CA TYR A 21 -0.57 5.36 9.08
C TYR A 21 0.09 6.64 8.58
N LYS A 22 0.46 7.56 9.50
CA LYS A 22 0.97 8.89 9.14
C LYS A 22 2.10 8.82 8.11
N ILE A 23 1.81 9.30 6.91
CA ILE A 23 2.79 9.54 5.85
C ILE A 23 3.21 11.00 5.92
N VAL A 24 4.52 11.27 5.80
CA VAL A 24 5.02 12.65 5.76
C VAL A 24 4.47 13.36 4.52
N ALA A 25 4.00 14.61 4.68
CA ALA A 25 3.27 15.33 3.62
C ALA A 25 4.01 15.39 2.27
N ASN A 26 5.34 15.53 2.28
CA ASN A 26 6.16 15.56 1.06
C ASN A 26 6.32 14.20 0.34
N ARG A 27 5.92 13.10 0.98
CA ARG A 27 5.93 11.75 0.40
C ARG A 27 4.53 11.25 0.05
N TYR A 28 3.49 12.00 0.41
CA TYR A 28 2.10 11.61 0.19
C TYR A 28 1.78 11.40 -1.29
N ASP A 29 2.20 12.29 -2.18
CA ASP A 29 1.88 12.19 -3.62
C ASP A 29 2.47 10.90 -4.24
N ILE A 30 3.68 10.53 -3.84
CA ILE A 30 4.36 9.32 -4.31
C ILE A 30 3.63 8.08 -3.77
N PHE A 31 3.25 8.12 -2.49
CA PHE A 31 2.48 7.04 -1.86
C PHE A 31 1.10 6.88 -2.50
N GLU A 32 0.34 7.97 -2.65
CA GLU A 32 -0.98 7.97 -3.29
C GLU A 32 -0.90 7.38 -4.69
N ASN A 33 0.06 7.84 -5.51
CA ASN A 33 0.23 7.34 -6.87
C ASN A 33 0.53 5.83 -6.89
N HIS A 34 1.37 5.34 -5.98
CA HIS A 34 1.62 3.91 -5.86
C HIS A 34 0.34 3.15 -5.50
N ILE A 35 -0.40 3.58 -4.46
CA ILE A 35 -1.61 2.88 -4.04
C ILE A 35 -2.68 2.91 -5.15
N LEU A 36 -2.83 4.00 -5.89
CA LEU A 36 -3.72 4.05 -7.05
C LEU A 36 -3.30 3.04 -8.14
N THR A 37 -2.01 2.91 -8.41
CA THR A 37 -1.51 1.93 -9.37
C THR A 37 -1.70 0.49 -8.87
N PHE A 38 -1.55 0.25 -7.56
CA PHE A 38 -1.89 -1.03 -6.94
C PHE A 38 -3.38 -1.37 -7.12
N ILE A 39 -4.28 -0.43 -6.86
CA ILE A 39 -5.73 -0.63 -7.02
C ILE A 39 -6.06 -0.97 -8.49
N ASP A 40 -5.45 -0.27 -9.45
CA ASP A 40 -5.63 -0.55 -10.86
C ASP A 40 -5.15 -1.97 -11.23
N ARG A 41 -3.94 -2.35 -10.82
CA ARG A 41 -3.42 -3.71 -11.01
C ARG A 41 -4.31 -4.77 -10.37
N PHE A 42 -4.80 -4.49 -9.16
CA PHE A 42 -5.67 -5.38 -8.40
C PHE A 42 -6.97 -5.70 -9.16
N TYR A 43 -7.65 -4.66 -9.67
CA TYR A 43 -8.89 -4.84 -10.44
C TYR A 43 -8.69 -5.46 -11.82
N HIS A 44 -7.47 -5.40 -12.36
CA HIS A 44 -7.09 -6.03 -13.62
C HIS A 44 -6.36 -7.37 -13.46
N HIS A 45 -6.23 -7.89 -12.23
CA HIS A 45 -5.51 -9.13 -11.91
C HIS A 45 -4.07 -9.17 -12.46
N GLN A 46 -3.37 -8.03 -12.41
CA GLN A 46 -1.98 -7.91 -12.84
C GLN A 46 -1.02 -8.13 -11.67
N ASP A 47 -0.01 -8.96 -11.86
CA ASP A 47 1.06 -9.16 -10.87
C ASP A 47 2.28 -8.28 -11.17
N LEU A 48 3.10 -8.06 -10.15
CA LEU A 48 4.37 -7.36 -10.27
C LEU A 48 5.42 -8.28 -10.92
N GLY A 49 5.97 -7.84 -12.06
CA GLY A 49 6.92 -8.60 -12.88
C GLY A 49 8.34 -8.75 -12.33
N PHE A 50 8.56 -8.51 -11.03
CA PHE A 50 9.87 -8.68 -10.38
C PHE A 50 9.75 -9.64 -9.19
N ASP A 51 10.89 -10.21 -8.77
CA ASP A 51 10.96 -11.06 -7.58
C ASP A 51 11.63 -10.35 -6.40
N LEU A 52 11.16 -10.63 -5.19
CA LEU A 52 11.76 -10.13 -3.97
C LEU A 52 12.98 -10.98 -3.61
N THR A 53 14.18 -10.44 -3.83
CA THR A 53 15.43 -11.09 -3.43
C THR A 53 15.60 -11.09 -1.90
N SER A 54 16.46 -11.96 -1.40
CA SER A 54 16.83 -12.05 0.02
C SER A 54 17.37 -10.73 0.55
N GLU A 55 18.18 -10.04 -0.24
CA GLU A 55 18.80 -8.76 0.10
C GLU A 55 17.76 -7.66 0.23
N ILE A 56 16.77 -7.62 -0.66
CA ILE A 56 15.66 -6.67 -0.60
C ILE A 56 14.87 -6.93 0.69
N ARG A 57 14.51 -8.19 0.96
CA ARG A 57 13.75 -8.59 2.15
C ARG A 57 14.41 -8.17 3.47
N ALA A 58 15.73 -8.25 3.53
CA ALA A 58 16.50 -7.88 4.73
C ALA A 58 16.48 -6.37 5.05
N GLN A 59 16.11 -5.52 4.09
CA GLN A 59 16.10 -4.05 4.28
C GLN A 59 14.88 -3.53 5.01
N ILE A 60 13.79 -4.30 5.10
CA ILE A 60 12.54 -3.86 5.68
C ILE A 60 12.27 -4.60 6.98
N LYS A 61 12.10 -3.83 8.05
CA LYS A 61 11.82 -4.38 9.38
C LYS A 61 10.42 -5.02 9.43
N PRO A 62 10.21 -6.09 10.21
CA PRO A 62 8.92 -6.80 10.28
C PRO A 62 7.72 -5.92 10.66
N GLU A 63 7.92 -4.89 11.47
CA GLU A 63 6.86 -3.94 11.85
C GLU A 63 6.27 -3.20 10.65
N PHE A 64 7.08 -2.83 9.65
CA PHE A 64 6.60 -2.16 8.45
C PHE A 64 5.86 -3.12 7.52
N ILE A 65 6.29 -4.38 7.47
CA ILE A 65 5.54 -5.44 6.76
C ILE A 65 4.16 -5.61 7.39
N LYS A 66 4.09 -5.66 8.72
CA LYS A 66 2.81 -5.74 9.45
C LYS A 66 1.94 -4.51 9.18
N LEU A 67 2.53 -3.32 9.23
CA LEU A 67 1.82 -2.06 8.97
C LEU A 67 1.26 -1.99 7.55
N ALA A 68 2.06 -2.38 6.55
CA ALA A 68 1.67 -2.43 5.15
C ALA A 68 0.56 -3.46 4.88
N THR A 69 0.68 -4.64 5.48
CA THR A 69 -0.37 -5.67 5.40
C THR A 69 -1.68 -5.14 5.95
N GLN A 70 -1.64 -4.47 7.11
CA GLN A 70 -2.84 -3.93 7.73
C GLN A 70 -3.44 -2.79 6.92
N PHE A 71 -2.61 -1.85 6.44
CA PHE A 71 -3.05 -0.75 5.58
C PHE A 71 -3.78 -1.25 4.33
N LEU A 72 -3.19 -2.22 3.62
CA LEU A 72 -3.79 -2.76 2.39
C LEU A 72 -5.08 -3.53 2.65
N ASN A 73 -5.16 -4.24 3.78
CA ASN A 73 -6.40 -4.90 4.19
C ASN A 73 -7.51 -3.91 4.51
N ASP A 74 -7.19 -2.85 5.26
CA ASP A 74 -8.14 -1.79 5.60
C ASP A 74 -8.59 -1.02 4.34
N LEU A 75 -7.67 -0.72 3.44
CA LEU A 75 -7.95 -0.12 2.13
C LEU A 75 -8.97 -0.95 1.35
N LEU A 76 -8.68 -2.21 1.10
CA LEU A 76 -9.53 -3.07 0.29
C LEU A 76 -10.88 -3.33 0.97
N LYS A 77 -10.92 -3.46 2.30
CA LYS A 77 -12.17 -3.53 3.07
C LYS A 77 -13.04 -2.28 2.88
N LEU A 78 -12.43 -1.09 2.91
CA LEU A 78 -13.14 0.18 2.67
C LEU A 78 -13.59 0.32 1.21
N LEU A 79 -12.89 -0.29 0.26
CA LEU A 79 -13.29 -0.39 -1.14
C LEU A 79 -14.38 -1.47 -1.37
N GLY A 80 -14.75 -2.23 -0.34
CA GLY A 80 -15.81 -3.24 -0.39
C GLY A 80 -15.34 -4.65 -0.73
N GLU A 81 -14.04 -4.87 -0.85
CA GLU A 81 -13.44 -6.17 -1.14
C GLU A 81 -13.29 -7.00 0.15
N LYS A 82 -13.70 -8.26 0.14
CA LYS A 82 -13.75 -9.11 1.35
C LYS A 82 -12.90 -10.38 1.31
N ASP A 83 -12.58 -10.89 0.12
CA ASP A 83 -11.88 -12.18 -0.05
C ASP A 83 -10.76 -12.06 -1.09
N PHE A 84 -9.70 -11.34 -0.74
CA PHE A 84 -8.57 -11.13 -1.63
C PHE A 84 -7.25 -11.57 -1.00
N LYS A 85 -6.33 -11.99 -1.86
CA LYS A 85 -4.95 -12.30 -1.48
C LYS A 85 -4.04 -11.22 -2.05
N ILE A 86 -3.55 -10.33 -1.18
CA ILE A 86 -2.53 -9.36 -1.56
C ILE A 86 -1.23 -10.12 -1.83
N SER A 87 -0.56 -9.81 -2.95
CA SER A 87 0.75 -10.41 -3.21
C SER A 87 1.79 -9.88 -2.21
N GLU A 88 2.73 -10.75 -1.85
CA GLU A 88 3.81 -10.37 -0.94
C GLU A 88 4.63 -9.18 -1.48
N LYS A 89 4.75 -9.08 -2.82
CA LYS A 89 5.44 -7.99 -3.52
C LYS A 89 4.79 -6.64 -3.24
N GLU A 90 3.46 -6.55 -3.29
CA GLU A 90 2.72 -5.31 -3.00
C GLU A 90 2.85 -4.91 -1.52
N ILE A 91 2.73 -5.88 -0.61
CA ILE A 91 2.96 -5.65 0.83
C ILE A 91 4.35 -5.06 1.04
N PHE A 92 5.36 -5.62 0.38
CA PHE A 92 6.74 -5.18 0.51
C PHE A 92 6.95 -3.76 -0.01
N LEU A 93 6.46 -3.46 -1.21
CA LEU A 93 6.57 -2.10 -1.75
C LEU A 93 5.88 -1.08 -0.85
N VAL A 94 4.68 -1.37 -0.35
CA VAL A 94 3.99 -0.47 0.59
C VAL A 94 4.78 -0.31 1.90
N ALA A 95 5.39 -1.38 2.40
CA ALA A 95 6.25 -1.31 3.59
C ALA A 95 7.48 -0.41 3.39
N THR A 96 8.04 -0.34 2.17
CA THR A 96 9.15 0.59 1.87
C THR A 96 8.73 2.05 2.02
N HIS A 97 7.46 2.41 1.75
CA HIS A 97 6.98 3.78 1.97
C HIS A 97 6.92 4.13 3.46
N PHE A 98 6.47 3.19 4.30
CA PHE A 98 6.42 3.39 5.74
C PHE A 98 7.81 3.48 6.38
N ALA A 99 8.74 2.62 5.97
CA ALA A 99 10.13 2.67 6.45
C ALA A 99 10.79 4.02 6.15
N ASN A 100 10.55 4.53 4.94
CA ASN A 100 11.03 5.82 4.48
C ASN A 100 10.42 7.04 5.21
N CYS A 101 9.31 6.88 5.92
CA CYS A 101 8.70 7.96 6.68
C CYS A 101 9.33 8.14 8.07
N GLU A 102 10.04 7.15 8.61
CA GLU A 102 10.78 7.28 9.87
C GLU A 102 12.13 7.98 9.72
N GLU A 103 12.72 8.02 8.52
CA GLU A 103 14.06 8.57 8.29
C GLU A 103 14.08 10.12 8.12
N VAL A 104 13.08 10.85 8.62
CA VAL A 104 12.98 12.33 8.51
C VAL A 104 13.07 13.01 9.86
#